data_AF-A0AAV1I168-F1
#
_entry.id   AF-A0AAV1I168-F1
#
_cell.length_a   1.000
_cell.length_b   1.000
_cell.length_c   1.000
_cell.angle_alpha   90.00
_cell.angle_beta   90.00
_cell.angle_gamma   90.00
#
_symmetry.space_group_name_H-M   'P 1'
#
loop_
_entity.id
_entity.type
_entity.pdbx_description
1 polymer ?
#
loop_
_entity_poly.entity_id
_entity_poly.type
_entity_poly.pdbx_seq_one_letter_code
_entity_poly.pdbx_strand_id
1 'polypeptide(L)'
;MALVRQSDDQVERFKTYVRSLNEQFARWIVQQWETKSDKFWSHGMVDYLRHAVIIKRDHPDAAAMLESNGKQERKHEAQLTILPVQHSKVVHFVRHGEGFHNIGIVNEDAHLTEAGWRQAEALNKHIQQLKPSIDVQVVIVSPLMRALETAAGAFGAGAFKGEGRPLMLSQTEDLDERAPHAAVACPEGIPFIAFEGCRERLGAAICDRRRDIACAEQQFPGVDFSHIERGEDMVYEQHKVESEHAVMERGARFLQWIMARPESRIAVVTHCGFIFLTLSAFGHECALSVQEEMHRGFDNCEMRTMVITDAAGGGRFNNTWFPGGRECLR
;
A
#
# COMPACT_ATOMS: atom_id res chain seq x y z
N MET A 1 16.73 15.23 50.15
CA MET A 1 16.21 13.85 50.16
C MET A 1 14.68 13.75 50.16
N ALA A 2 13.91 14.75 50.65
CA ALA A 2 12.44 14.70 50.63
C ALA A 2 11.82 14.96 49.24
N LEU A 3 12.36 15.91 48.46
CA LEU A 3 11.84 16.25 47.12
C LEU A 3 11.99 15.14 46.07
N VAL A 4 13.08 14.36 46.12
CA VAL A 4 13.32 13.23 45.19
C VAL A 4 12.40 12.03 45.50
N ARG A 5 12.07 11.80 46.78
CA ARG A 5 11.12 10.73 47.16
C ARG A 5 9.68 11.04 46.76
N GLN A 6 9.33 12.33 46.66
CA GLN A 6 7.98 12.76 46.26
C GLN A 6 7.75 12.55 44.76
N SER A 7 8.77 12.73 43.91
CA SER A 7 8.68 12.45 42.47
C SER A 7 8.60 10.95 42.17
N ASP A 8 9.36 10.13 42.89
CA ASP A 8 9.35 8.67 42.67
C ASP A 8 7.99 8.04 43.07
N ASP A 9 7.38 8.51 44.17
CA ASP A 9 6.05 8.05 44.58
C ASP A 9 4.95 8.51 43.61
N GLN A 10 5.08 9.70 43.01
CA GLN A 10 4.17 10.16 41.97
C GLN A 10 4.30 9.36 40.67
N VAL A 11 5.53 9.03 40.26
CA VAL A 11 5.79 8.21 39.06
C VAL A 11 5.25 6.79 39.27
N GLU A 12 5.43 6.20 40.44
CA GLU A 12 4.93 4.85 40.72
C GLU A 12 3.41 4.79 40.84
N ARG A 13 2.78 5.82 41.41
CA ARG A 13 1.31 5.98 41.39
C ARG A 13 0.77 6.14 39.98
N PHE A 14 1.45 6.92 39.13
CA PHE A 14 1.07 7.08 37.73
C PHE A 14 1.21 5.76 36.95
N LYS A 15 2.31 5.03 37.10
CA LYS A 15 2.49 3.70 36.49
C LYS A 15 1.41 2.72 36.95
N THR A 16 1.09 2.72 38.24
CA THR A 16 0.03 1.88 38.81
C THR A 16 -1.34 2.26 38.24
N TYR A 17 -1.62 3.55 38.08
CA TYR A 17 -2.85 4.06 37.47
C TYR A 17 -2.97 3.64 35.99
N VAL A 18 -1.92 3.84 35.19
CA VAL A 18 -1.91 3.44 33.77
C VAL A 18 -2.04 1.91 33.62
N ARG A 19 -1.33 1.12 34.43
CA ARG A 19 -1.49 -0.35 34.44
C ARG A 19 -2.91 -0.76 34.78
N SER A 20 -3.49 -0.15 35.83
CA SER A 20 -4.86 -0.44 36.24
C SER A 20 -5.89 -0.06 35.18
N LEU A 21 -5.67 1.03 34.44
CA LEU A 21 -6.50 1.43 33.31
C LEU A 21 -6.36 0.45 32.14
N ASN A 22 -5.14 0.04 31.78
CA ASN A 22 -4.90 -0.91 30.71
C ASN A 22 -5.50 -2.29 31.04
N GLU A 23 -5.38 -2.75 32.29
CA GLU A 23 -5.98 -4.01 32.75
C GLU A 23 -7.51 -3.95 32.80
N GLN A 24 -8.09 -2.80 33.18
CA GLN A 24 -9.54 -2.59 33.13
C GLN A 24 -10.03 -2.55 31.69
N PHE A 25 -9.31 -1.86 30.80
CA PHE A 25 -9.64 -1.79 29.38
C PHE A 25 -9.53 -3.16 28.70
N ALA A 26 -8.44 -3.90 28.94
CA ALA A 26 -8.26 -5.25 28.40
C ALA A 26 -9.37 -6.21 28.88
N ARG A 27 -9.72 -6.17 30.18
CA ARG A 27 -10.85 -6.96 30.71
C ARG A 27 -12.18 -6.56 30.08
N TRP A 28 -12.42 -5.27 29.90
CA TRP A 28 -13.63 -4.77 29.26
C TRP A 28 -13.70 -5.19 27.78
N ILE A 29 -12.61 -5.07 27.03
CA ILE A 29 -12.47 -5.51 25.63
C ILE A 29 -12.82 -6.99 25.51
N VAL A 30 -12.21 -7.85 26.34
CA VAL A 30 -12.46 -9.30 26.34
C VAL A 30 -13.93 -9.60 26.66
N GLN A 31 -14.47 -8.96 27.69
CA GLN A 31 -15.87 -9.16 28.08
C GLN A 31 -16.86 -8.69 27.00
N GLN A 32 -16.60 -7.54 26.35
CA GLN A 32 -17.45 -7.05 25.25
C GLN A 32 -17.34 -7.94 24.01
N TRP A 33 -16.14 -8.41 23.68
CA TRP A 33 -15.91 -9.34 22.58
C TRP A 33 -16.66 -10.65 22.77
N GLU A 34 -16.68 -11.18 23.99
CA GLU A 34 -17.39 -12.42 24.33
C GLU A 34 -18.91 -12.27 24.39
N THR A 35 -19.43 -11.08 24.71
CA THR A 35 -20.87 -10.90 25.00
C THR A 35 -21.64 -10.15 23.92
N LYS A 36 -21.02 -9.20 23.21
CA LYS A 36 -21.65 -8.30 22.22
C LYS A 36 -20.63 -7.80 21.18
N SER A 37 -20.07 -8.71 20.39
CA SER A 37 -19.01 -8.43 19.40
C SER A 37 -19.41 -7.40 18.33
N ASP A 38 -20.71 -7.18 18.12
CA ASP A 38 -21.30 -6.21 17.18
C ASP A 38 -21.40 -4.77 17.73
N LYS A 39 -21.15 -4.55 19.03
CA LYS A 39 -21.33 -3.24 19.72
C LYS A 39 -20.04 -2.67 20.33
N PHE A 40 -18.90 -3.09 19.81
CA PHE A 40 -17.56 -2.70 20.26
C PHE A 40 -17.34 -1.18 20.37
N TRP A 41 -18.13 -0.37 19.65
CA TRP A 41 -18.08 1.09 19.56
C TRP A 41 -18.92 1.86 20.60
N SER A 42 -19.19 1.31 21.79
CA SER A 42 -20.00 2.00 22.82
C SER A 42 -19.15 2.78 23.85
N HIS A 43 -19.83 3.41 24.82
CA HIS A 43 -19.30 4.34 25.84
C HIS A 43 -17.93 3.99 26.44
N GLY A 44 -17.54 2.72 26.55
CA GLY A 44 -16.23 2.31 27.10
C GLY A 44 -15.02 2.72 26.24
N MET A 45 -15.11 2.68 24.91
CA MET A 45 -14.04 3.18 24.03
C MET A 45 -13.96 4.72 24.09
N VAL A 46 -15.13 5.38 24.11
CA VAL A 46 -15.22 6.85 24.25
C VAL A 46 -14.66 7.30 25.61
N ASP A 47 -14.96 6.58 26.68
CA ASP A 47 -14.40 6.85 27.99
C ASP A 47 -12.90 6.54 28.03
N TYR A 48 -12.40 5.43 27.45
CA TYR A 48 -10.96 5.17 27.37
C TYR A 48 -10.23 6.28 26.60
N LEU A 49 -10.75 6.71 25.44
CA LEU A 49 -10.18 7.82 24.67
C LEU A 49 -10.27 9.15 25.43
N ARG A 50 -11.36 9.39 26.16
CA ARG A 50 -11.50 10.57 27.04
C ARG A 50 -10.49 10.52 28.18
N HIS A 51 -10.25 9.36 28.79
CA HIS A 51 -9.24 9.18 29.82
C HIS A 51 -7.82 9.31 29.25
N ALA A 52 -7.55 8.83 28.03
CA ALA A 52 -6.28 9.04 27.34
C ALA A 52 -6.03 10.53 27.05
N VAL A 53 -7.07 11.28 26.66
CA VAL A 53 -7.03 12.74 26.50
C VAL A 53 -6.81 13.45 27.84
N ILE A 54 -7.49 13.01 28.91
CA ILE A 54 -7.30 13.53 30.27
C ILE A 54 -5.88 13.26 30.76
N ILE A 55 -5.32 12.07 30.52
CA ILE A 55 -3.94 11.73 30.88
C ILE A 55 -2.94 12.63 30.15
N LYS A 56 -3.14 12.88 28.85
CA LYS A 56 -2.31 13.82 28.08
C LYS A 56 -2.42 15.26 28.60
N ARG A 57 -3.60 15.68 29.05
CA ARG A 57 -3.86 17.06 29.52
C ARG A 57 -3.38 17.29 30.96
N ASP A 58 -3.68 16.37 31.86
CA ASP A 58 -3.51 16.54 33.32
C ASP A 58 -2.20 15.92 33.83
N HIS A 59 -1.56 15.07 33.03
CA HIS A 59 -0.22 14.51 33.31
C HIS A 59 0.74 14.71 32.11
N PRO A 60 0.95 15.95 31.64
CA PRO A 60 1.78 16.24 30.47
C PRO A 60 3.22 15.77 30.66
N ASP A 61 3.76 15.80 31.88
CA ASP A 61 5.11 15.33 32.21
C ASP A 61 5.25 13.82 32.03
N ALA A 62 4.19 13.07 32.32
CA ALA A 62 4.19 11.61 32.19
C ALA A 62 3.95 11.17 30.75
N ALA A 63 3.12 11.91 30.00
CA ALA A 63 3.03 11.76 28.55
C ALA A 63 4.37 12.09 27.87
N ALA A 64 5.01 13.20 28.25
CA ALA A 64 6.34 13.57 27.78
C ALA A 64 7.42 12.55 28.18
N MET A 65 7.31 11.92 29.36
CA MET A 65 8.21 10.86 29.80
C MET A 65 7.99 9.56 29.02
N LEU A 66 6.75 9.19 28.70
CA LEU A 66 6.45 8.04 27.84
C LEU A 66 6.94 8.27 26.40
N GLU A 67 6.73 9.47 25.87
CA GLU A 67 7.26 9.90 24.57
C GLU A 67 8.80 9.97 24.56
N SER A 68 9.44 10.41 25.66
CA SER A 68 10.90 10.46 25.77
C SER A 68 11.54 9.09 26.00
N ASN A 69 10.89 8.19 26.75
CA ASN A 69 11.30 6.78 26.86
C ASN A 69 11.17 6.03 25.53
N GLY A 70 10.19 6.40 24.69
CA GLY A 70 10.10 5.92 23.31
C GLY A 70 11.20 6.47 22.39
N LYS A 71 11.72 7.66 22.69
CA LYS A 71 12.86 8.31 21.98
C LYS A 71 14.23 7.94 22.53
N GLN A 72 14.31 7.28 23.68
CA GLN A 72 15.57 6.86 24.25
C GLN A 72 16.17 5.81 23.30
N GLU A 73 17.33 6.11 22.72
CA GLU A 73 18.06 5.19 21.83
C GLU A 73 18.37 3.91 22.60
N ARG A 74 17.44 2.95 22.55
CA ARG A 74 17.74 1.56 22.89
C ARG A 74 18.89 1.18 21.98
N LYS A 75 19.98 0.62 22.54
CA LYS A 75 21.02 -0.02 21.74
C LYS A 75 20.33 -0.86 20.67
N HIS A 76 20.69 -0.66 19.40
CA HIS A 76 20.05 -1.36 18.29
C HIS A 76 20.20 -2.86 18.50
N GLU A 77 19.12 -3.50 18.92
CA GLU A 77 18.98 -4.95 19.01
C GLU A 77 18.04 -5.39 17.89
N ALA A 78 18.52 -6.32 17.06
CA ALA A 78 17.75 -6.81 15.92
C ALA A 78 16.47 -7.51 16.41
N GLN A 79 15.31 -7.01 15.99
CA GLN A 79 14.05 -7.72 16.16
C GLN A 79 13.89 -8.71 15.01
N LEU A 80 13.91 -10.01 15.31
CA LEU A 80 13.88 -11.06 14.31
C LEU A 80 12.45 -11.56 14.08
N THR A 81 12.05 -11.61 12.81
CA THR A 81 10.87 -12.35 12.35
C THR A 81 11.35 -13.42 11.37
N ILE A 82 11.06 -14.70 11.66
CA ILE A 82 11.52 -15.83 10.84
C ILE A 82 10.30 -16.55 10.28
N LEU A 83 10.18 -16.58 8.96
CA LEU A 83 9.14 -17.31 8.25
C LEU A 83 9.75 -18.03 7.03
N PRO A 84 9.28 -19.24 6.69
CA PRO A 84 9.67 -19.89 5.44
C PRO A 84 9.26 -19.05 4.23
N VAL A 85 10.10 -19.01 3.19
CA VAL A 85 9.94 -18.09 2.04
C VAL A 85 8.61 -18.25 1.30
N GLN A 86 7.99 -19.43 1.31
CA GLN A 86 6.68 -19.66 0.67
C GLN A 86 5.51 -18.92 1.34
N HIS A 87 5.73 -18.40 2.55
CA HIS A 87 4.79 -17.56 3.29
C HIS A 87 5.07 -16.07 3.11
N SER A 88 5.97 -15.68 2.20
CA SER A 88 6.25 -14.29 1.89
C SER A 88 6.14 -13.96 0.42
N LYS A 89 5.92 -12.68 0.13
CA LYS A 89 5.96 -12.09 -1.20
C LYS A 89 6.75 -10.79 -1.17
N VAL A 90 7.50 -10.53 -2.23
CA VAL A 90 8.16 -9.25 -2.46
C VAL A 90 7.26 -8.41 -3.37
N VAL A 91 6.89 -7.22 -2.92
CA VAL A 91 5.98 -6.33 -3.62
C VAL A 91 6.66 -4.99 -3.86
N HIS A 92 6.78 -4.61 -5.14
CA HIS A 92 7.31 -3.33 -5.57
C HIS A 92 6.14 -2.36 -5.79
N PHE A 93 5.88 -1.50 -4.80
CA PHE A 93 4.86 -0.47 -4.92
C PHE A 93 5.40 0.72 -5.71
N VAL A 94 4.65 1.17 -6.70
CA VAL A 94 4.97 2.30 -7.56
C VAL A 94 3.81 3.27 -7.55
N ARG A 95 4.07 4.54 -7.23
CA ARG A 95 3.11 5.63 -7.47
C ARG A 95 3.16 6.01 -8.96
N HIS A 96 2.01 6.29 -9.57
CA HIS A 96 1.97 6.82 -10.94
C HIS A 96 2.85 8.09 -11.12
N GLY A 97 3.32 8.31 -12.35
CA GLY A 97 4.04 9.51 -12.75
C GLY A 97 3.18 10.77 -12.66
N GLU A 98 3.76 11.93 -12.91
CA GLU A 98 3.03 13.19 -12.96
C GLU A 98 1.89 13.12 -13.99
N GLY A 99 0.66 13.31 -13.53
CA GLY A 99 -0.51 13.46 -14.39
C GLY A 99 -0.98 14.91 -14.48
N PHE A 100 -1.83 15.21 -15.46
CA PHE A 100 -2.40 16.55 -15.63
C PHE A 100 -3.08 17.09 -14.35
N HIS A 101 -3.73 16.21 -13.58
CA HIS A 101 -4.29 16.56 -12.27
C HIS A 101 -3.24 17.02 -11.23
N ASN A 102 -1.98 16.56 -11.31
CA ASN A 102 -0.92 16.99 -10.40
C ASN A 102 -0.48 18.43 -10.65
N ILE A 103 -0.61 18.90 -11.89
CA ILE A 103 -0.31 20.29 -12.28
C ILE A 103 -1.55 21.19 -12.29
N GLY A 104 -2.66 20.72 -11.71
CA GLY A 104 -3.87 21.50 -11.49
C GLY A 104 -4.90 21.47 -12.62
N ILE A 105 -4.72 20.63 -13.64
CA ILE A 105 -5.67 20.48 -14.75
C ILE A 105 -6.74 19.44 -14.37
N VAL A 106 -7.99 19.85 -14.44
CA VAL A 106 -9.14 19.05 -13.99
C VAL A 106 -9.67 18.21 -15.14
N ASN A 107 -9.15 16.98 -15.26
CA ASN A 107 -9.60 15.99 -16.24
C ASN A 107 -10.23 14.79 -15.56
N GLU A 108 -11.24 14.21 -16.20
CA GLU A 108 -11.71 12.87 -15.86
C GLU A 108 -10.62 11.84 -16.21
N ASP A 109 -10.35 10.92 -15.29
CA ASP A 109 -9.35 9.86 -15.43
C ASP A 109 -8.03 10.37 -16.04
N ALA A 110 -7.43 11.36 -15.38
CA ALA A 110 -6.35 12.15 -15.95
C ALA A 110 -5.17 11.28 -16.45
N HIS A 111 -4.72 11.56 -17.67
CA HIS A 111 -3.51 10.99 -18.26
C HIS A 111 -2.23 11.56 -17.63
N LEU A 112 -1.10 10.92 -17.90
CA LEU A 112 0.25 11.42 -17.65
C LEU A 112 0.56 12.65 -18.50
N THR A 113 1.33 13.57 -17.91
CA THR A 113 2.01 14.63 -18.66
C THR A 113 3.21 14.05 -19.39
N GLU A 114 3.85 14.85 -20.26
CA GLU A 114 5.14 14.47 -20.85
C GLU A 114 6.21 14.22 -19.78
N ALA A 115 6.20 14.99 -18.67
CA ALA A 115 7.07 14.75 -17.52
C ALA A 115 6.76 13.42 -16.83
N GLY A 116 5.47 13.06 -16.67
CA GLY A 116 5.06 11.75 -16.15
C GLY A 116 5.57 10.58 -16.99
N TRP A 117 5.51 10.68 -18.32
CA TRP A 117 6.10 9.69 -19.22
C TRP A 117 7.61 9.56 -19.06
N ARG A 118 8.33 10.69 -19.03
CA ARG A 118 9.79 10.69 -18.78
C ARG A 118 10.15 10.07 -17.43
N GLN A 119 9.33 10.27 -16.40
CA GLN A 119 9.51 9.63 -15.10
C GLN A 119 9.32 8.11 -15.18
N ALA A 120 8.31 7.62 -15.89
CA ALA A 120 8.06 6.19 -16.08
C ALA A 120 9.21 5.50 -16.86
N GLU A 121 9.70 6.14 -17.93
CA GLU A 121 10.91 5.68 -18.63
C GLU A 121 12.16 5.73 -17.74
N ALA A 122 12.24 6.78 -16.91
CA ALA A 122 13.10 6.93 -15.74
C ALA A 122 13.26 5.64 -14.95
N LEU A 123 12.12 5.20 -14.43
CA LEU A 123 11.97 4.01 -13.62
C LEU A 123 12.29 2.73 -14.40
N ASN A 124 11.87 2.61 -15.65
CA ASN A 124 12.21 1.46 -16.49
C ASN A 124 13.73 1.26 -16.64
N LYS A 125 14.45 2.36 -16.95
CA LYS A 125 15.92 2.34 -17.04
C LYS A 125 16.56 1.98 -15.71
N HIS A 126 16.04 2.52 -14.60
CA HIS A 126 16.52 2.17 -13.26
C HIS A 126 16.35 0.67 -12.98
N ILE A 127 15.16 0.10 -13.22
CA ILE A 127 14.86 -1.32 -13.01
C ILE A 127 15.79 -2.22 -13.82
N GLN A 128 16.05 -1.90 -15.09
CA GLN A 128 16.95 -2.68 -15.96
C GLN A 128 18.41 -2.67 -15.48
N GLN A 129 18.81 -1.68 -14.69
CA GLN A 129 20.18 -1.54 -14.16
C GLN A 129 20.38 -2.26 -12.82
N LEU A 130 19.30 -2.69 -12.15
CA LEU A 130 19.39 -3.35 -10.84
C LEU A 130 20.10 -4.71 -10.93
N LYS A 131 20.98 -4.95 -9.95
CA LYS A 131 21.71 -6.21 -9.78
C LYS A 131 21.65 -6.61 -8.29
N PRO A 132 20.96 -7.71 -7.92
CA PRO A 132 20.18 -8.59 -8.79
C PRO A 132 18.95 -7.90 -9.40
N SER A 133 18.44 -8.47 -10.49
CA SER A 133 17.17 -8.05 -11.07
C SER A 133 16.03 -8.29 -10.07
N ILE A 134 15.01 -7.44 -10.12
CA ILE A 134 13.80 -7.59 -9.30
C ILE A 134 12.90 -8.73 -9.78
N ASP A 135 13.10 -9.20 -11.03
CA ASP A 135 12.45 -10.38 -11.61
C ASP A 135 10.93 -10.43 -11.32
N VAL A 136 10.24 -9.37 -11.72
CA VAL A 136 8.79 -9.22 -11.59
C VAL A 136 8.11 -10.33 -12.40
N GLN A 137 7.14 -11.00 -11.77
CA GLN A 137 6.38 -12.10 -12.38
C GLN A 137 4.99 -11.66 -12.84
N VAL A 138 4.48 -10.55 -12.30
CA VAL A 138 3.19 -9.95 -12.69
C VAL A 138 3.19 -8.47 -12.31
N VAL A 139 2.58 -7.65 -13.16
CA VAL A 139 2.28 -6.25 -12.87
C VAL A 139 0.79 -6.11 -12.57
N ILE A 140 0.47 -5.73 -11.33
CA ILE A 140 -0.88 -5.36 -10.92
C ILE A 140 -1.00 -3.85 -11.05
N VAL A 141 -2.05 -3.37 -11.70
CA VAL A 141 -2.18 -1.95 -12.03
C VAL A 141 -3.58 -1.44 -11.70
N SER A 142 -3.65 -0.22 -11.15
CA SER A 142 -4.91 0.48 -11.02
C SER A 142 -5.50 0.77 -12.40
N PRO A 143 -6.83 0.63 -12.60
CA PRO A 143 -7.44 0.85 -13.91
C PRO A 143 -7.59 2.33 -14.32
N LEU A 144 -6.98 3.27 -13.59
CA LEU A 144 -6.94 4.70 -13.97
C LEU A 144 -5.81 4.97 -14.97
N MET A 145 -6.04 5.84 -15.95
CA MET A 145 -5.16 6.10 -17.11
C MET A 145 -3.72 6.39 -16.68
N ARG A 146 -3.50 7.35 -15.77
CA ARG A 146 -2.17 7.68 -15.24
C ARG A 146 -1.40 6.47 -14.71
N ALA A 147 -2.07 5.50 -14.08
CA ALA A 147 -1.44 4.30 -13.54
C ALA A 147 -1.16 3.27 -14.65
N LEU A 148 -2.09 3.08 -15.59
CA LEU A 148 -1.91 2.22 -16.76
C LEU A 148 -0.74 2.69 -17.64
N GLU A 149 -0.66 3.99 -17.89
CA GLU A 149 0.43 4.62 -18.64
C GLU A 149 1.77 4.50 -17.92
N THR A 150 1.77 4.73 -16.60
CA THR A 150 2.99 4.52 -15.78
C THR A 150 3.43 3.06 -15.84
N ALA A 151 2.51 2.11 -15.75
CA ALA A 151 2.83 0.69 -15.83
C ALA A 151 3.42 0.32 -17.21
N ALA A 152 2.82 0.84 -18.29
CA ALA A 152 3.32 0.65 -19.64
C ALA A 152 4.75 1.23 -19.81
N GLY A 153 4.97 2.47 -19.36
CA GLY A 153 6.28 3.11 -19.44
C GLY A 153 7.35 2.44 -18.56
N ALA A 154 6.99 2.07 -17.33
CA ALA A 154 7.93 1.55 -16.34
C ALA A 154 8.26 0.06 -16.52
N PHE A 155 7.31 -0.76 -16.97
CA PHE A 155 7.47 -2.22 -17.06
C PHE A 155 7.29 -2.77 -18.49
N GLY A 156 6.98 -1.93 -19.48
CA GLY A 156 6.92 -2.32 -20.89
C GLY A 156 8.28 -2.66 -21.49
N ALA A 157 8.26 -3.32 -22.66
CA ALA A 157 9.46 -3.69 -23.41
C ALA A 157 9.89 -2.63 -24.44
N GLY A 158 9.64 -1.35 -24.14
CA GLY A 158 9.94 -0.23 -25.02
C GLY A 158 8.98 -0.12 -26.21
N ALA A 159 9.43 0.52 -27.29
CA ALA A 159 8.60 0.80 -28.46
C ALA A 159 8.14 -0.48 -29.18
N PHE A 160 6.86 -0.56 -29.50
CA PHE A 160 6.26 -1.66 -30.26
C PHE A 160 6.69 -1.64 -31.73
N LYS A 161 7.21 -2.77 -32.22
CA LYS A 161 7.78 -2.92 -33.58
C LYS A 161 6.84 -3.57 -34.59
N GLY A 162 5.57 -3.81 -34.25
CA GLY A 162 4.55 -4.31 -35.18
C GLY A 162 4.25 -5.81 -35.11
N GLU A 163 4.99 -6.60 -34.34
CA GLU A 163 4.74 -8.04 -34.18
C GLU A 163 3.98 -8.35 -32.88
N GLY A 164 2.85 -9.05 -32.98
CA GLY A 164 2.04 -9.47 -31.84
C GLY A 164 1.05 -8.41 -31.34
N ARG A 165 0.62 -8.55 -30.07
CA ARG A 165 -0.29 -7.61 -29.41
C ARG A 165 0.54 -6.62 -28.58
N PRO A 166 0.39 -5.30 -28.77
CA PRO A 166 1.10 -4.32 -27.94
C PRO A 166 0.55 -4.33 -26.50
N LEU A 167 1.35 -3.83 -25.56
CA LEU A 167 0.89 -3.53 -24.20
C LEU A 167 -0.09 -2.36 -24.22
N MET A 168 0.26 -1.33 -24.99
CA MET A 168 -0.46 -0.08 -25.13
C MET A 168 -0.34 0.43 -26.57
N LEU A 169 -1.41 0.97 -27.12
CA LEU A 169 -1.41 1.62 -28.43
C LEU A 169 -0.75 3.01 -28.39
N SER A 170 -0.38 3.55 -29.54
CA SER A 170 0.12 4.92 -29.63
C SER A 170 -0.96 5.93 -29.23
N GLN A 171 -0.53 7.05 -28.65
CA GLN A 171 -1.37 8.19 -28.34
C GLN A 171 -0.95 9.39 -29.17
N THR A 172 -1.94 10.10 -29.70
CA THR A 172 -1.74 11.45 -30.23
C THR A 172 -1.93 12.47 -29.13
N GLU A 173 -1.23 13.59 -29.27
CA GLU A 173 -1.39 14.74 -28.40
C GLU A 173 -2.83 15.24 -28.41
N ASP A 174 -3.30 15.60 -27.23
CA ASP A 174 -4.53 16.35 -27.00
C ASP A 174 -4.24 17.38 -25.91
N LEU A 175 -4.36 18.66 -26.26
CA LEU A 175 -3.85 19.75 -25.41
C LEU A 175 -4.54 19.71 -24.05
N ASP A 176 -3.73 19.75 -22.98
CA ASP A 176 -4.17 19.65 -21.59
C ASP A 176 -4.91 18.36 -21.22
N GLU A 177 -5.08 17.39 -22.13
CA GLU A 177 -5.76 16.12 -21.84
C GLU A 177 -4.81 14.92 -21.88
N ARG A 178 -3.93 14.84 -22.89
CA ARG A 178 -3.10 13.66 -23.15
C ARG A 178 -1.81 14.02 -23.89
N ALA A 179 -0.68 13.57 -23.36
CA ALA A 179 0.61 13.67 -24.04
C ALA A 179 0.74 12.63 -25.17
N PRO A 180 1.45 12.92 -26.27
CA PRO A 180 1.72 11.94 -27.29
C PRO A 180 2.70 10.86 -26.78
N HIS A 181 2.48 9.61 -27.16
CA HIS A 181 3.38 8.51 -26.81
C HIS A 181 3.33 7.42 -27.90
N ALA A 182 4.46 6.79 -28.19
CA ALA A 182 4.49 5.67 -29.12
C ALA A 182 3.79 4.42 -28.54
N ALA A 183 3.39 3.47 -29.39
CA ALA A 183 2.89 2.19 -28.89
C ALA A 183 3.98 1.45 -28.10
N VAL A 184 3.59 0.76 -27.03
CA VAL A 184 4.50 0.05 -26.11
C VAL A 184 4.35 -1.45 -26.29
N ALA A 185 5.48 -2.17 -26.36
CA ALA A 185 5.50 -3.63 -26.46
C ALA A 185 5.27 -4.31 -25.10
N CYS A 186 4.62 -5.48 -25.14
CA CYS A 186 4.55 -6.35 -23.97
C CYS A 186 5.94 -6.90 -23.64
N PRO A 187 6.34 -6.91 -22.35
CA PRO A 187 7.46 -7.73 -21.91
C PRO A 187 7.13 -9.22 -22.03
N GLU A 188 8.15 -10.03 -22.28
CA GLU A 188 7.99 -11.47 -22.46
C GLU A 188 7.57 -12.15 -21.15
N GLY A 189 6.45 -12.89 -21.18
CA GLY A 189 6.02 -13.74 -20.08
C GLY A 189 5.50 -13.03 -18.81
N ILE A 190 5.42 -11.69 -18.80
CA ILE A 190 4.94 -10.92 -17.64
C ILE A 190 3.53 -10.38 -17.92
N PRO A 191 2.48 -10.95 -17.28
CA PRO A 191 1.12 -10.44 -17.41
C PRO A 191 0.94 -9.10 -16.69
N PHE A 192 0.07 -8.27 -17.26
CA PHE A 192 -0.43 -7.02 -16.65
C PHE A 192 -1.90 -7.22 -16.33
N ILE A 193 -2.29 -6.98 -15.07
CA ILE A 193 -3.65 -7.22 -14.60
C ILE A 193 -4.19 -5.95 -13.95
N ALA A 194 -5.29 -5.43 -14.49
CA ALA A 194 -5.98 -4.31 -13.92
C ALA A 194 -6.83 -4.74 -12.72
N PHE A 195 -6.78 -3.99 -11.62
CA PHE A 195 -7.51 -4.31 -10.38
C PHE A 195 -8.11 -3.07 -9.72
N GLU A 196 -9.44 -3.03 -9.59
CA GLU A 196 -10.19 -1.90 -9.00
C GLU A 196 -9.76 -1.60 -7.54
N GLY A 197 -9.42 -2.64 -6.76
CA GLY A 197 -9.12 -2.49 -5.34
C GLY A 197 -7.87 -1.67 -5.03
N CYS A 198 -6.99 -1.38 -6.00
CA CYS A 198 -5.81 -0.53 -5.83
C CYS A 198 -5.94 0.84 -6.51
N ARG A 199 -7.15 1.37 -6.68
CA ARG A 199 -7.37 2.78 -7.06
C ARG A 199 -7.00 3.75 -5.94
N GLU A 200 -6.81 5.02 -6.31
CA GLU A 200 -6.62 6.13 -5.37
C GLU A 200 -7.76 6.16 -4.33
N ARG A 201 -7.53 6.84 -3.21
CA ARG A 201 -8.60 7.25 -2.31
C ARG A 201 -9.64 8.03 -3.11
N LEU A 202 -10.84 7.48 -3.23
CA LEU A 202 -11.87 8.11 -4.05
C LEU A 202 -12.30 9.43 -3.40
N GLY A 203 -12.07 10.53 -4.10
CA GLY A 203 -12.43 11.87 -3.66
C GLY A 203 -13.53 12.51 -4.50
N ALA A 204 -13.84 13.77 -4.17
CA ALA A 204 -14.73 14.60 -4.98
C ALA A 204 -14.10 15.05 -6.32
N ALA A 205 -12.80 14.79 -6.52
CA ALA A 205 -12.11 15.15 -7.74
C ALA A 205 -12.53 14.21 -8.88
N ILE A 206 -12.86 14.78 -10.04
CA ILE A 206 -13.30 14.00 -11.20
C ILE A 206 -12.17 13.15 -11.80
N CYS A 207 -10.91 13.49 -11.51
CA CYS A 207 -9.74 12.71 -11.95
C CYS A 207 -9.66 11.31 -11.33
N ASP A 208 -10.43 11.05 -10.27
CA ASP A 208 -10.51 9.72 -9.66
C ASP A 208 -11.66 8.89 -10.21
N ARG A 209 -12.53 9.46 -11.06
CA ARG A 209 -13.53 8.72 -11.83
C ARG A 209 -12.85 8.05 -13.01
N ARG A 210 -13.03 6.74 -13.12
CA ARG A 210 -12.47 5.94 -14.21
C ARG A 210 -13.31 6.09 -15.48
N ARG A 211 -12.69 6.20 -16.65
CA ARG A 211 -13.39 6.08 -17.95
C ARG A 211 -13.93 4.66 -18.14
N ASP A 212 -14.89 4.44 -19.04
CA ASP A 212 -15.38 3.09 -19.34
C ASP A 212 -14.23 2.10 -19.61
N ILE A 213 -14.31 0.89 -19.05
CA ILE A 213 -13.31 -0.16 -19.25
C ILE A 213 -13.10 -0.47 -20.72
N ALA A 214 -14.14 -0.37 -21.56
CA ALA A 214 -14.00 -0.59 -23.00
C ALA A 214 -12.98 0.37 -23.64
N CYS A 215 -12.93 1.63 -23.18
CA CYS A 215 -11.95 2.61 -23.66
C CYS A 215 -10.53 2.23 -23.19
N ALA A 216 -10.39 1.78 -21.94
CA ALA A 216 -9.12 1.31 -21.39
C ALA A 216 -8.62 0.03 -22.11
N GLU A 217 -9.49 -0.96 -22.33
CA GLU A 217 -9.20 -2.21 -23.06
C GLU A 217 -8.73 -1.92 -24.49
N GLN A 218 -9.34 -0.94 -25.16
CA GLN A 218 -8.93 -0.53 -26.50
C GLN A 218 -7.53 0.09 -26.50
N GLN A 219 -7.24 0.98 -25.54
CA GLN A 219 -5.95 1.67 -25.46
C GLN A 219 -4.82 0.76 -24.93
N PHE A 220 -5.14 -0.18 -24.04
CA PHE A 220 -4.20 -1.07 -23.36
C PHE A 220 -4.51 -2.54 -23.68
N PRO A 221 -4.40 -2.95 -24.96
CA PRO A 221 -4.80 -4.29 -25.35
C PRO A 221 -3.98 -5.37 -24.65
N GLY A 222 -2.76 -5.09 -24.17
CA GLY A 222 -1.94 -6.08 -23.45
C GLY A 222 -2.28 -6.27 -21.97
N VAL A 223 -3.17 -5.45 -21.40
CA VAL A 223 -3.60 -5.53 -20.00
C VAL A 223 -4.86 -6.39 -19.88
N ASP A 224 -4.90 -7.26 -18.87
CA ASP A 224 -6.06 -8.06 -18.53
C ASP A 224 -7.00 -7.28 -17.60
N PHE A 225 -8.20 -6.96 -18.10
CA PHE A 225 -9.26 -6.28 -17.36
C PHE A 225 -10.38 -7.24 -16.89
N SER A 226 -10.22 -8.56 -17.03
CA SER A 226 -11.26 -9.56 -16.74
C SER A 226 -11.74 -9.57 -15.28
N HIS A 227 -10.97 -9.00 -14.36
CA HIS A 227 -11.33 -8.85 -12.95
C HIS A 227 -12.21 -7.62 -12.65
N ILE A 228 -12.58 -6.85 -13.67
CA ILE A 228 -13.31 -5.60 -13.52
C ILE A 228 -14.66 -5.69 -14.25
N GLU A 229 -15.71 -5.24 -13.59
CA GLU A 229 -17.02 -5.13 -14.22
C GLU A 229 -16.99 -4.08 -15.33
N ARG A 230 -17.46 -4.47 -16.52
CA ARG A 230 -17.51 -3.58 -17.69
C ARG A 230 -18.59 -2.53 -17.54
N GLY A 231 -18.36 -1.37 -18.18
CA GLY A 231 -19.28 -0.25 -18.19
C GLY A 231 -18.78 0.92 -17.34
N GLU A 232 -19.75 1.77 -16.97
CA GLU A 232 -19.50 2.98 -16.19
C GLU A 232 -18.92 2.68 -14.80
N ASP A 233 -18.26 3.68 -14.23
CA ASP A 233 -17.66 3.59 -12.91
C ASP A 233 -18.73 3.62 -11.81
N MET A 234 -19.24 2.45 -11.47
CA MET A 234 -20.24 2.26 -10.41
C MET A 234 -19.67 2.46 -8.99
N VAL A 235 -18.34 2.45 -8.84
CA VAL A 235 -17.65 2.60 -7.56
C VAL A 235 -17.49 4.07 -7.20
N TYR A 236 -17.26 4.92 -8.19
CA TYR A 236 -17.18 6.36 -8.00
C TYR A 236 -18.57 6.98 -7.83
N GLU A 237 -18.78 7.62 -6.68
CA GLU A 237 -19.96 8.42 -6.41
C GLU A 237 -19.53 9.88 -6.27
N GLN A 238 -19.97 10.71 -7.21
CA GLN A 238 -19.62 12.13 -7.23
C GLN A 238 -20.03 12.78 -5.89
N HIS A 239 -19.09 13.49 -5.25
CA HIS A 239 -19.23 14.13 -3.93
C HIS A 239 -19.11 13.21 -2.70
N LYS A 240 -18.85 11.92 -2.87
CA LYS A 240 -18.52 11.03 -1.75
C LYS A 240 -17.02 10.88 -1.63
N VAL A 241 -16.49 11.23 -0.47
CA VAL A 241 -15.08 11.02 -0.14
C VAL A 241 -14.97 9.72 0.62
N GLU A 242 -14.17 8.80 0.09
CA GLU A 242 -13.80 7.57 0.78
C GLU A 242 -13.05 7.93 2.07
N SER A 243 -13.49 7.34 3.19
CA SER A 243 -12.84 7.56 4.47
C SER A 243 -11.47 6.88 4.49
N GLU A 244 -10.54 7.41 5.28
CA GLU A 244 -9.21 6.80 5.44
C GLU A 244 -9.29 5.35 5.91
N HIS A 245 -10.22 5.08 6.83
CA HIS A 245 -10.50 3.74 7.29
C HIS A 245 -10.99 2.81 6.17
N ALA A 246 -11.87 3.29 5.28
CA ALA A 246 -12.34 2.49 4.15
C ALA A 246 -11.18 2.15 3.18
N VAL A 247 -10.26 3.10 2.92
CA VAL A 247 -9.04 2.83 2.13
C VAL A 247 -8.15 1.81 2.83
N MET A 248 -7.96 1.92 4.15
CA MET A 248 -7.18 0.95 4.94
C MET A 248 -7.77 -0.45 4.86
N GLU A 249 -9.09 -0.60 5.01
CA GLU A 249 -9.77 -1.89 4.86
C GLU A 249 -9.63 -2.46 3.44
N ARG A 250 -9.83 -1.62 2.42
CA ARG A 250 -9.66 -1.99 1.02
C ARG A 250 -8.22 -2.40 0.72
N GLY A 251 -7.25 -1.66 1.26
CA GLY A 251 -5.83 -1.98 1.23
C GLY A 251 -5.54 -3.34 1.85
N ALA A 252 -6.06 -3.63 3.05
CA ALA A 252 -5.89 -4.93 3.70
C ALA A 252 -6.47 -6.08 2.85
N ARG A 253 -7.68 -5.91 2.28
CA ARG A 253 -8.27 -6.89 1.35
C ARG A 253 -7.44 -7.06 0.08
N PHE A 254 -6.87 -5.99 -0.45
CA PHE A 254 -5.96 -6.04 -1.59
C PHE A 254 -4.68 -6.82 -1.28
N LEU A 255 -4.05 -6.59 -0.13
CA LEU A 255 -2.86 -7.35 0.29
C LEU A 255 -3.19 -8.84 0.50
N GLN A 256 -4.35 -9.16 1.07
CA GLN A 256 -4.83 -10.55 1.17
C GLN A 256 -5.02 -11.20 -0.21
N TRP A 257 -5.63 -10.47 -1.16
CA TRP A 257 -5.77 -10.93 -2.54
C TRP A 257 -4.41 -11.16 -3.20
N ILE A 258 -3.45 -10.24 -3.03
CA ILE A 258 -2.06 -10.43 -3.46
C ILE A 258 -1.46 -11.69 -2.85
N MET A 259 -1.65 -11.94 -1.55
CA MET A 259 -1.11 -13.12 -0.87
C MET A 259 -1.68 -14.44 -1.42
N ALA A 260 -2.93 -14.45 -1.88
CA ALA A 260 -3.56 -15.62 -2.49
C ALA A 260 -3.03 -15.95 -3.90
N ARG A 261 -2.36 -15.00 -4.56
CA ARG A 261 -1.82 -15.18 -5.91
C ARG A 261 -0.64 -16.16 -5.96
N PRO A 262 -0.37 -16.81 -7.10
CA PRO A 262 0.78 -17.73 -7.23
C PRO A 262 2.13 -17.00 -7.28
N GLU A 263 2.20 -15.75 -7.75
CA GLU A 263 3.45 -15.03 -7.96
C GLU A 263 4.09 -14.59 -6.62
N SER A 264 5.41 -14.72 -6.48
CA SER A 264 6.17 -14.32 -5.29
C SER A 264 6.84 -12.95 -5.41
N ARG A 265 6.98 -12.43 -6.64
CA ARG A 265 7.54 -11.10 -6.92
C ARG A 265 6.61 -10.30 -7.82
N ILE A 266 6.02 -9.25 -7.26
CA ILE A 266 4.87 -8.55 -7.84
C ILE A 266 5.19 -7.06 -7.91
N ALA A 267 4.91 -6.42 -9.04
CA ALA A 267 4.87 -4.97 -9.12
C ALA A 267 3.42 -4.48 -8.97
N VAL A 268 3.22 -3.40 -8.22
CA VAL A 268 1.91 -2.76 -8.03
C VAL A 268 2.03 -1.29 -8.43
N VAL A 269 1.39 -0.90 -9.54
CA VAL A 269 1.37 0.49 -10.02
C VAL A 269 0.03 1.12 -9.66
N THR A 270 0.08 2.11 -8.77
CA THR A 270 -1.10 2.66 -8.08
C THR A 270 -0.85 4.14 -7.69
N HIS A 271 -1.42 4.61 -6.58
CA HIS A 271 -1.58 6.01 -6.23
C HIS A 271 -1.10 6.31 -4.80
N CYS A 272 -0.83 7.58 -4.52
CA CYS A 272 -0.17 7.99 -3.28
C CYS A 272 -1.05 7.73 -2.05
N GLY A 273 -2.31 8.18 -2.08
CA GLY A 273 -3.21 8.04 -0.93
C GLY A 273 -3.51 6.58 -0.62
N PHE A 274 -3.72 5.75 -1.65
CA PHE A 274 -3.88 4.31 -1.49
C PHE A 274 -2.66 3.65 -0.83
N ILE A 275 -1.45 3.88 -1.35
CA ILE A 275 -0.23 3.28 -0.78
C ILE A 275 -0.03 3.75 0.66
N PHE A 276 -0.08 5.06 0.89
CA PHE A 276 0.14 5.67 2.19
C PHE A 276 -0.81 5.08 3.24
N LEU A 277 -2.12 5.13 3.00
CA LEU A 277 -3.11 4.63 3.96
C LEU A 277 -2.99 3.11 4.17
N THR A 278 -2.73 2.34 3.10
CA THR A 278 -2.55 0.89 3.20
C THR A 278 -1.34 0.54 4.05
N LEU A 279 -0.18 1.15 3.80
CA LEU A 279 1.05 0.85 4.54
C LEU A 279 1.06 1.43 5.96
N SER A 280 0.40 2.57 6.18
CA SER A 280 0.24 3.18 7.50
C SER A 280 -0.60 2.36 8.47
N ALA A 281 -1.35 1.36 8.00
CA ALA A 281 -2.04 0.40 8.85
C ALA A 281 -1.10 -0.66 9.48
N PHE A 282 0.18 -0.69 9.09
CA PHE A 282 1.16 -1.68 9.53
C PHE A 282 2.42 -1.02 10.11
N GLY A 283 3.22 -1.80 10.85
CA GLY A 283 4.56 -1.39 11.28
C GLY A 283 4.60 -0.47 12.50
N HIS A 284 3.51 -0.30 13.24
CA HIS A 284 3.48 0.54 14.45
C HIS A 284 4.44 0.09 15.57
N GLU A 285 4.85 -1.18 15.55
CA GLU A 285 5.83 -1.75 16.50
C GLU A 285 7.28 -1.64 16.01
N CYS A 286 7.50 -1.24 14.74
CA CYS A 286 8.83 -1.12 14.14
C CYS A 286 9.61 0.07 14.70
N ALA A 287 10.92 0.09 14.48
CA ALA A 287 11.75 1.26 14.78
C ALA A 287 11.32 2.48 13.95
N LEU A 288 11.53 3.69 14.48
CA LEU A 288 11.12 4.94 13.82
C LEU A 288 11.65 5.06 12.39
N SER A 289 12.89 4.68 12.12
CA SER A 289 13.47 4.72 10.77
C SER A 289 12.73 3.81 9.77
N VAL A 290 12.21 2.66 10.24
CA VAL A 290 11.40 1.75 9.42
C VAL A 290 10.00 2.33 9.22
N GLN A 291 9.41 2.92 10.27
CA GLN A 291 8.13 3.62 10.15
C GLN A 291 8.22 4.79 9.17
N GLU A 292 9.30 5.57 9.20
CA GLU A 292 9.53 6.68 8.27
C GLU A 292 9.57 6.21 6.82
N GLU A 293 10.21 5.07 6.52
CA GLU A 293 10.22 4.50 5.18
C GLU A 293 8.84 3.99 4.73
N MET A 294 8.10 3.33 5.64
CA MET A 294 6.78 2.79 5.35
C MET A 294 5.69 3.86 5.23
N HIS A 295 5.74 4.90 6.07
CA HIS A 295 4.66 5.87 6.25
C HIS A 295 4.94 7.21 5.57
N ARG A 296 6.08 7.39 4.89
CA ARG A 296 6.28 8.59 4.05
C ARG A 296 5.46 8.49 2.76
N GLY A 297 4.83 9.57 2.34
CA GLY A 297 4.18 9.67 1.03
C GLY A 297 5.16 9.34 -0.11
N PHE A 298 4.63 8.83 -1.22
CA PHE A 298 5.43 8.47 -2.40
C PHE A 298 5.50 9.66 -3.35
N ASP A 299 6.68 9.95 -3.90
CA ASP A 299 6.85 10.89 -5.00
C ASP A 299 6.39 10.26 -6.34
N ASN A 300 6.12 11.08 -7.36
CA ASN A 300 5.68 10.59 -8.66
C ASN A 300 6.72 9.61 -9.28
N CYS A 301 6.26 8.44 -9.74
CA CYS A 301 7.12 7.31 -10.17
C CYS A 301 8.13 6.81 -9.12
N GLU A 302 7.95 7.13 -7.84
CA GLU A 302 8.74 6.49 -6.79
C GLU A 302 8.36 5.01 -6.67
N MET A 303 9.37 4.14 -6.58
CA MET A 303 9.23 2.72 -6.30
C MET A 303 9.83 2.40 -4.94
N ARG A 304 9.07 1.71 -4.08
CA ARG A 304 9.61 1.08 -2.86
C ARG A 304 9.24 -0.40 -2.82
N THR A 305 10.13 -1.18 -2.22
CA THR A 305 9.97 -2.63 -2.13
C THR A 305 9.60 -3.01 -0.70
N MET A 306 8.49 -3.73 -0.55
CA MET A 306 8.01 -4.24 0.72
C MET A 306 7.99 -5.76 0.70
N VAL A 307 8.26 -6.39 1.85
CA VAL A 307 8.05 -7.82 2.04
C VAL A 307 6.77 -8.03 2.83
N ILE A 308 5.80 -8.72 2.22
CA ILE A 308 4.55 -9.11 2.88
C ILE A 308 4.69 -10.55 3.34
N THR A 309 4.24 -10.85 4.56
CA THR A 309 4.29 -12.19 5.12
C THR A 309 2.91 -12.64 5.61
N ASP A 310 2.64 -13.94 5.51
CA ASP A 310 1.43 -14.60 6.02
C ASP A 310 1.81 -15.66 7.08
N ALA A 311 1.69 -15.27 8.34
CA ALA A 311 1.93 -16.18 9.46
C ALA A 311 0.78 -17.16 9.71
N ALA A 312 -0.39 -17.00 9.08
CA ALA A 312 -1.52 -17.92 9.22
C ALA A 312 -1.35 -19.21 8.39
N GLY A 313 -0.33 -19.25 7.52
CA GLY A 313 0.09 -20.50 6.88
C GLY A 313 -0.66 -20.84 5.59
N GLY A 314 -1.32 -19.87 4.94
CA GLY A 314 -1.99 -20.06 3.64
C GLY A 314 -1.04 -20.14 2.43
N GLY A 315 0.28 -20.08 2.68
CA GLY A 315 1.33 -20.15 1.67
C GLY A 315 1.26 -21.41 0.80
N ARG A 316 1.60 -21.27 -0.49
CA ARG A 316 1.59 -22.37 -1.47
C ARG A 316 2.86 -23.24 -1.39
N PHE A 317 2.92 -24.25 -2.25
CA PHE A 317 3.99 -25.25 -2.34
C PHE A 317 5.40 -24.65 -2.28
N ASN A 318 6.27 -25.24 -1.45
CA ASN A 318 7.62 -24.77 -1.22
C ASN A 318 8.61 -25.41 -2.21
N ASN A 319 8.95 -24.70 -3.29
CA ASN A 319 9.87 -25.19 -4.32
C ASN A 319 11.34 -25.30 -3.84
N THR A 320 11.69 -24.72 -2.70
CA THR A 320 13.05 -24.84 -2.12
C THR A 320 13.13 -25.93 -1.05
N TRP A 321 11.99 -26.54 -0.70
CA TRP A 321 11.98 -27.66 0.23
C TRP A 321 12.57 -28.90 -0.44
N PHE A 322 13.73 -29.35 0.06
CA PHE A 322 14.33 -30.61 -0.29
C PHE A 322 14.27 -31.54 0.93
N PRO A 323 13.62 -32.72 0.84
CA PRO A 323 13.42 -33.59 2.00
C PRO A 323 14.72 -34.22 2.56
N GLY A 324 15.85 -34.07 1.85
CA GLY A 324 17.12 -34.67 2.22
C GLY A 324 17.18 -36.17 1.88
N GLY A 325 18.10 -36.57 0.99
CA GLY A 325 18.57 -37.96 0.91
C GLY A 325 17.60 -39.02 0.40
N ARG A 326 16.55 -38.68 -0.36
CA ARG A 326 15.80 -39.66 -1.17
C ARG A 326 15.75 -39.17 -2.61
N GLU A 327 16.22 -39.99 -3.55
CA GLU A 327 15.93 -39.79 -4.97
C GLU A 327 14.42 -39.66 -5.12
N CYS A 328 13.95 -38.57 -5.73
CA CYS A 328 12.54 -38.41 -6.06
C CYS A 328 12.13 -39.59 -6.95
N LEU A 329 11.44 -40.58 -6.38
CA LEU A 329 10.72 -41.57 -7.17
C LEU A 329 9.66 -40.80 -7.97
N ARG A 330 9.81 -40.90 -9.30
CA ARG A 330 9.08 -40.18 -10.33
C ARG A 330 7.56 -40.33 -10.23
#